data_AF-A0A246GBR9-F1
#
_entry.id   AF-A0A246GBR9-F1
#
_cell.length_a   1.000
_cell.length_b   1.000
_cell.length_c   1.000
_cell.angle_alpha   90.00
_cell.angle_beta   90.00
_cell.angle_gamma   90.00
#
_symmetry.space_group_name_H-M   'P 1'
#
loop_
_entity.id
_entity.type
_entity.pdbx_description
1 polymer ?
#
loop_
_entity_poly.entity_id
_entity_poly.type
_entity_poly.pdbx_seq_one_letter_code
_entity_poly.pdbx_strand_id
1 'polypeptide(L)'
;MNQILPKPTIPLLLGTVFSLFAFKNVYQKSSFDPEVQRDIQILKSHSFVVSNPHLAIAIRDALRDIKLVTSLNREDTRQGGSTICKYDAEIGLPKNYLIGYSKNSAGTLLHELVHVSVNQKFLQDFVNYKSPIAQNPHIPQYTSDGVRLNENLRQTKWMDQTENAKRTLQMQQIASLADACTKLKPEVKAYIKDKCSYASINPHIEYSTTVVQLAYYMFLQGFPVKNAPVNTPENNLYVEIDKALIEDLKARNVISTSCSL
;
A
#
# COMPACT_ATOMS: atom_id res chain seq x y z
N MET A 1 52.45 51.85 -50.06
CA MET A 1 51.30 52.77 -50.26
C MET A 1 50.11 52.12 -49.56
N ASN A 2 49.91 52.37 -48.27
CA ASN A 2 49.06 53.42 -47.68
C ASN A 2 47.63 53.46 -48.23
N GLN A 3 46.66 52.99 -47.43
CA GLN A 3 45.43 53.69 -47.01
C GLN A 3 44.58 52.73 -46.15
N ILE A 4 44.64 52.82 -44.82
CA ILE A 4 43.82 53.67 -43.91
C ILE A 4 42.37 53.15 -43.78
N LEU A 5 42.13 52.50 -42.64
CA LEU A 5 40.82 52.17 -42.06
C LEU A 5 40.02 53.44 -41.72
N PRO A 6 38.69 53.28 -41.53
CA PRO A 6 38.03 53.91 -40.40
C PRO A 6 37.46 52.86 -39.44
N LYS A 7 37.79 53.02 -38.15
CA LYS A 7 37.04 52.46 -37.01
C LYS A 7 35.88 53.44 -36.62
N PRO A 8 35.20 53.28 -35.46
CA PRO A 8 33.86 52.69 -35.36
C PRO A 8 32.85 53.66 -34.70
N THR A 9 31.59 53.25 -34.57
CA THR A 9 30.69 53.86 -33.59
C THR A 9 29.92 52.78 -32.85
N ILE A 10 30.25 52.62 -31.57
CA ILE A 10 29.49 51.92 -30.54
C ILE A 10 28.59 52.99 -29.88
N PRO A 11 27.35 52.66 -29.48
CA PRO A 11 27.06 52.51 -28.04
C PRO A 11 26.31 51.19 -27.77
N LEU A 12 26.82 50.28 -26.94
CA LEU A 12 26.74 50.21 -25.47
C LEU A 12 25.33 49.87 -24.94
N LEU A 13 25.13 48.63 -24.53
CA LEU A 13 24.61 48.19 -23.22
C LEU A 13 24.65 46.64 -23.19
N LEU A 14 25.59 46.05 -22.44
CA LEU A 14 25.37 45.49 -21.10
C LEU A 14 24.32 44.37 -21.08
N GLY A 15 24.80 43.13 -20.89
CA GLY A 15 23.91 42.02 -20.58
C GLY A 15 24.54 40.65 -20.82
N THR A 16 25.45 40.26 -19.93
CA THR A 16 25.84 38.86 -19.69
C THR A 16 24.62 37.94 -19.66
N VAL A 17 24.59 36.90 -20.51
CA VAL A 17 23.75 35.73 -20.30
C VAL A 17 24.66 34.52 -20.20
N PHE A 18 25.13 34.27 -18.98
CA PHE A 18 25.48 32.92 -18.58
C PHE A 18 24.20 32.09 -18.68
N SER A 19 24.20 31.13 -19.61
CA SER A 19 23.25 30.02 -19.62
C SER A 19 23.47 29.18 -18.37
N LEU A 20 22.87 29.59 -17.25
CA LEU A 20 22.52 28.66 -16.20
C LEU A 20 21.34 27.86 -16.73
N PHE A 21 21.57 26.57 -16.96
CA PHE A 21 20.54 25.55 -16.87
C PHE A 21 19.91 25.62 -15.47
N ALA A 22 18.98 26.56 -15.29
CA ALA A 22 17.98 26.47 -14.26
C ALA A 22 17.08 25.32 -14.68
N PHE A 23 17.43 24.10 -14.25
CA PHE A 23 16.41 23.12 -13.94
C PHE A 23 15.45 23.84 -13.00
N LYS A 24 14.34 24.34 -13.54
CA LYS A 24 13.11 24.54 -12.78
C LYS A 24 12.77 23.14 -12.28
N ASN A 25 13.33 22.79 -11.13
CA ASN A 25 12.68 21.94 -10.17
C ASN A 25 11.34 22.60 -9.91
N VAL A 26 10.35 22.27 -10.74
CA VAL A 26 8.95 22.39 -10.35
C VAL A 26 8.81 21.35 -9.25
N TYR A 27 9.18 21.76 -8.04
CA TYR A 27 8.70 21.17 -6.82
C TYR A 27 7.19 21.38 -6.86
N GLN A 28 6.47 20.49 -7.56
CA GLN A 28 5.07 20.25 -7.25
C GLN A 28 5.10 19.66 -5.85
N LYS A 29 5.09 20.55 -4.86
CA LYS A 29 4.71 20.19 -3.51
C LYS A 29 3.23 19.83 -3.63
N SER A 30 2.93 18.56 -3.90
CA SER A 30 1.60 18.03 -3.69
C SER A 30 1.35 18.19 -2.19
N SER A 31 0.75 19.32 -1.81
CA SER A 31 0.26 19.49 -0.45
C SER A 31 -0.93 18.55 -0.35
N PHE A 32 -0.68 17.31 0.07
CA PHE A 32 -1.77 16.44 0.50
C PHE A 32 -2.63 17.22 1.50
N ASP A 33 -3.93 16.98 1.47
CA ASP A 33 -4.89 17.49 2.42
C ASP A 33 -4.32 17.38 3.87
N PRO A 34 -4.40 18.44 4.70
CA PRO A 34 -3.92 18.39 6.08
C PRO A 34 -4.42 17.19 6.90
N GLU A 35 -5.63 16.68 6.63
CA GLU A 35 -6.16 15.49 7.30
C GLU A 35 -5.45 14.21 6.83
N VAL A 36 -5.05 14.16 5.56
CA VAL A 36 -4.23 13.08 5.00
C VAL A 36 -2.84 13.09 5.64
N GLN A 37 -2.24 14.27 5.77
CA GLN A 37 -0.96 14.42 6.49
C GLN A 37 -1.04 13.96 7.93
N ARG A 38 -2.17 14.21 8.61
CA ARG A 38 -2.43 13.72 9.96
C ARG A 38 -2.43 12.19 10.01
N ASP A 39 -3.18 11.53 9.13
CA ASP A 39 -3.25 10.06 9.10
C ASP A 39 -1.89 9.43 8.77
N ILE A 40 -1.13 10.02 7.84
CA ILE A 40 0.26 9.61 7.55
C ILE A 40 1.13 9.75 8.80
N GLN A 41 1.01 10.86 9.52
CA GLN A 41 1.81 11.10 10.72
C GLN A 41 1.44 10.14 11.86
N ILE A 42 0.16 9.77 11.98
CA ILE A 42 -0.30 8.74 12.91
C ILE A 42 0.37 7.41 12.58
N LEU A 43 0.34 6.97 11.31
CA LEU A 43 0.99 5.73 10.89
C LEU A 43 2.50 5.76 11.14
N LYS A 44 3.17 6.87 10.83
CA LYS A 44 4.60 7.05 11.13
C LYS A 44 4.88 6.90 12.61
N SER A 45 4.12 7.58 13.47
CA SER A 45 4.25 7.47 14.93
C SER A 45 4.03 6.04 15.41
N HIS A 46 2.95 5.40 14.95
CA HIS A 46 2.61 4.03 15.32
C HIS A 46 3.69 3.03 14.90
N SER A 47 4.39 3.25 13.80
CA SER A 47 5.53 2.42 13.39
C SER A 47 6.69 2.37 14.40
N PHE A 48 6.74 3.27 15.39
CA PHE A 48 7.73 3.28 16.46
C PHE A 48 7.19 2.82 17.82
N VAL A 49 5.88 2.90 18.06
CA VAL A 49 5.28 2.58 19.37
C VAL A 49 4.54 1.24 19.43
N VAL A 50 4.23 0.64 18.28
CA VAL A 50 3.65 -0.71 18.25
C VAL A 50 4.65 -1.70 18.86
N SER A 51 4.19 -2.52 19.80
CA SER A 51 5.02 -3.54 20.47
C SER A 51 5.29 -4.75 19.57
N ASN A 52 4.40 -5.02 18.60
CA ASN A 52 4.59 -6.08 17.62
C ASN A 52 5.59 -5.63 16.53
N PRO A 53 6.77 -6.28 16.42
CA PRO A 53 7.78 -5.90 15.44
C PRO A 53 7.35 -6.13 13.99
N HIS A 54 6.53 -7.16 13.72
CA HIS A 54 6.03 -7.45 12.37
C HIS A 54 5.03 -6.39 11.92
N LEU A 55 4.17 -5.90 12.82
CA LEU A 55 3.29 -4.78 12.52
C LEU A 55 4.08 -3.49 12.25
N ALA A 56 5.13 -3.22 13.04
CA ALA A 56 6.02 -2.07 12.79
C ALA A 56 6.62 -2.14 11.38
N ILE A 57 7.13 -3.32 10.99
CA ILE A 57 7.69 -3.57 9.67
C ILE A 57 6.64 -3.37 8.58
N ALA A 58 5.43 -3.92 8.76
CA ALA A 58 4.34 -3.79 7.79
C ALA A 58 3.93 -2.32 7.57
N ILE A 59 3.81 -1.52 8.63
CA ILE A 59 3.49 -0.10 8.53
C ILE A 59 4.61 0.65 7.77
N ARG A 60 5.88 0.37 8.08
CA ARG A 60 7.02 1.01 7.38
C ARG A 60 7.09 0.61 5.91
N ASP A 61 6.84 -0.66 5.60
CA ASP A 61 6.79 -1.16 4.24
C ASP A 61 5.68 -0.49 3.43
N ALA A 62 4.48 -0.33 4.00
CA ALA A 62 3.38 0.41 3.37
C ALA A 62 3.72 1.91 3.15
N LEU A 63 4.39 2.54 4.10
CA LEU A 63 4.79 3.96 4.00
C LEU A 63 5.97 4.21 3.05
N ARG A 64 6.75 3.18 2.67
CA ARG A 64 7.97 3.34 1.85
C ARG A 64 7.70 4.06 0.53
N ASP A 65 6.60 3.71 -0.12
CA ASP A 65 6.30 4.10 -1.49
C ASP A 65 5.26 5.23 -1.57
N ILE A 66 4.98 5.89 -0.43
CA ILE A 66 3.96 6.95 -0.33
C ILE A 66 4.22 8.14 -1.27
N LYS A 67 5.47 8.40 -1.63
CA LYS A 67 5.86 9.45 -2.58
C LYS A 67 5.32 9.20 -4.01
N LEU A 68 4.93 7.97 -4.33
CA LEU A 68 4.33 7.61 -5.61
C LEU A 68 2.82 7.88 -5.63
N VAL A 69 2.20 8.17 -4.48
CA VAL A 69 0.78 8.52 -4.40
C VAL A 69 0.63 9.99 -4.80
N THR A 70 0.07 10.25 -5.98
CA THR A 70 -0.04 11.60 -6.56
C THR A 70 -1.40 12.23 -6.33
N SER A 71 -2.42 11.43 -6.06
CA SER A 71 -3.73 11.89 -5.59
C SER A 71 -4.14 11.06 -4.39
N LEU A 72 -4.62 11.74 -3.35
CA LEU A 72 -5.06 11.09 -2.13
C LEU A 72 -6.34 11.79 -1.67
N ASN A 73 -7.47 11.20 -2.07
CA ASN A 73 -8.79 11.77 -1.90
C ASN A 73 -9.48 11.05 -0.75
N ARG A 74 -10.07 11.82 0.16
CA ARG A 74 -10.98 11.28 1.16
C ARG A 74 -12.35 11.18 0.52
N GLU A 75 -12.84 9.97 0.35
CA GLU A 75 -14.17 9.74 -0.21
C GLU A 75 -15.12 9.34 0.91
N ASP A 76 -16.35 9.84 0.87
CA ASP A 76 -17.43 9.46 1.79
C ASP A 76 -18.06 8.12 1.34
N THR A 77 -17.20 7.16 0.99
CA THR A 77 -17.63 5.86 0.50
C THR A 77 -17.74 4.88 1.67
N ARG A 78 -18.94 4.31 1.83
CA ARG A 78 -19.22 3.19 2.76
C ARG A 78 -18.39 1.93 2.47
N GLN A 79 -17.65 1.88 1.35
CA GLN A 79 -17.04 0.66 0.81
C GLN A 79 -15.51 0.53 0.99
N GLY A 80 -14.86 1.40 1.75
CA GLY A 80 -13.58 1.03 2.37
C GLY A 80 -12.30 1.36 1.62
N GLY A 81 -12.35 2.21 0.59
CA GLY A 81 -11.17 2.76 -0.10
C GLY A 81 -11.01 2.27 -1.53
N SER A 82 -10.04 2.84 -2.25
CA SER A 82 -9.69 2.46 -3.62
C SER A 82 -8.23 2.83 -3.92
N THR A 83 -7.51 1.95 -4.61
CA THR A 83 -6.16 2.22 -5.09
C THR A 83 -6.08 1.98 -6.59
N ILE A 84 -5.77 3.03 -7.36
CA ILE A 84 -5.58 2.95 -8.81
C ILE A 84 -4.10 3.10 -9.10
N CYS A 85 -3.50 2.06 -9.70
CA CYS A 85 -2.13 2.09 -10.20
C CYS A 85 -2.09 2.67 -11.62
N LYS A 86 -1.24 3.67 -11.85
CA LYS A 86 -0.90 4.16 -13.20
C LYS A 86 0.49 3.66 -13.57
N TYR A 87 0.62 3.04 -14.73
CA TYR A 87 1.87 2.52 -15.26
C TYR A 87 2.47 3.47 -16.28
N ASP A 88 3.78 3.41 -16.41
CA ASP A 88 4.45 3.88 -17.60
C ASP A 88 4.21 2.85 -18.72
N ALA A 89 3.49 3.25 -19.77
CA ALA A 89 3.09 2.35 -20.84
C ALA A 89 4.26 1.87 -21.71
N GLU A 90 5.40 2.57 -21.71
CA GLU A 90 6.57 2.20 -22.52
C GLU A 90 7.36 1.07 -21.87
N ILE A 91 7.59 1.18 -20.55
CA ILE A 91 8.42 0.22 -19.79
C ILE A 91 7.62 -0.75 -18.92
N GLY A 92 6.30 -0.54 -18.81
CA GLY A 92 5.38 -1.41 -18.08
C GLY A 92 5.49 -1.35 -16.56
N LEU A 93 6.25 -0.41 -16.01
CA LEU A 93 6.47 -0.27 -14.57
C LEU A 93 5.44 0.66 -13.91
N PRO A 94 5.00 0.38 -12.67
CA PRO A 94 4.19 1.31 -11.91
C PRO A 94 4.86 2.69 -11.80
N LYS A 95 4.11 3.76 -12.10
CA LYS A 95 4.59 5.15 -12.16
C LYS A 95 4.05 5.98 -11.01
N ASN A 96 2.74 5.96 -10.78
CA ASN A 96 2.09 6.68 -9.69
C ASN A 96 0.76 6.03 -9.30
N TYR A 97 0.18 6.52 -8.20
CA TYR A 97 -1.04 5.98 -7.62
C TYR A 97 -2.03 7.08 -7.29
N LEU A 98 -3.31 6.75 -7.45
CA LEU A 98 -4.43 7.52 -6.93
C LEU A 98 -5.09 6.68 -5.84
N ILE A 99 -5.24 7.25 -4.64
CA ILE A 99 -5.87 6.57 -3.50
C ILE A 99 -7.13 7.32 -3.10
N GLY A 100 -8.23 6.59 -2.96
CA GLY A 100 -9.45 6.98 -2.24
C GLY A 100 -9.49 6.26 -0.89
N TYR A 101 -9.85 6.91 0.21
CA TYR A 101 -10.05 6.21 1.50
C TYR A 101 -11.04 6.94 2.43
N SER A 102 -11.65 6.21 3.36
CA SER A 102 -12.66 6.76 4.28
C SER A 102 -12.07 7.82 5.22
N LYS A 103 -12.84 8.87 5.54
CA LYS A 103 -12.43 9.94 6.49
C LYS A 103 -11.90 9.36 7.80
N ASN A 104 -10.80 9.94 8.29
CA ASN A 104 -10.26 9.75 9.64
C ASN A 104 -9.93 8.30 10.00
N SER A 105 -9.57 7.49 9.01
CA SER A 105 -9.19 6.10 9.23
C SER A 105 -7.76 5.86 8.75
N ALA A 106 -6.80 6.06 9.66
CA ALA A 106 -5.41 5.64 9.43
C ALA A 106 -5.32 4.15 9.07
N GLY A 107 -6.23 3.32 9.58
CA GLY A 107 -6.30 1.90 9.22
C GLY A 107 -6.78 1.65 7.79
N THR A 108 -7.67 2.50 7.26
CA THR A 108 -8.06 2.43 5.84
C THR A 108 -6.95 2.99 4.95
N LEU A 109 -6.30 4.08 5.35
CA LEU A 109 -5.12 4.54 4.61
C LEU A 109 -4.03 3.46 4.57
N LEU A 110 -3.79 2.76 5.68
CA LEU A 110 -2.84 1.66 5.74
C LEU A 110 -3.22 0.52 4.78
N HIS A 111 -4.51 0.17 4.72
CA HIS A 111 -5.03 -0.82 3.77
C HIS A 111 -4.65 -0.45 2.32
N GLU A 112 -4.94 0.78 1.90
CA GLU A 112 -4.63 1.26 0.55
C GLU A 112 -3.13 1.34 0.27
N LEU A 113 -2.33 1.79 1.23
CA LEU A 113 -0.88 1.83 1.10
C LEU A 113 -0.26 0.43 0.98
N VAL A 114 -0.91 -0.62 1.50
CA VAL A 114 -0.47 -2.00 1.29
C VAL A 114 -0.70 -2.43 -0.17
N HIS A 115 -1.80 -2.02 -0.84
CA HIS A 115 -1.92 -2.22 -2.29
C HIS A 115 -0.74 -1.59 -3.03
N VAL A 116 -0.35 -0.36 -2.68
CA VAL A 116 0.81 0.31 -3.29
C VAL A 116 2.10 -0.53 -3.09
N SER A 117 2.41 -0.94 -1.86
CA SER A 117 3.62 -1.73 -1.59
C SER A 117 3.62 -3.08 -2.31
N VAL A 118 2.48 -3.77 -2.33
CA VAL A 118 2.31 -5.02 -3.09
C VAL A 118 2.59 -4.78 -4.56
N ASN A 119 2.01 -3.72 -5.13
CA ASN A 119 2.13 -3.42 -6.54
C ASN A 119 3.57 -3.08 -6.94
N GLN A 120 4.31 -2.38 -6.07
CA GLN A 120 5.74 -2.13 -6.27
C GLN A 120 6.59 -3.39 -6.19
N LYS A 121 6.21 -4.35 -5.33
CA LYS A 121 6.97 -5.60 -5.14
C LYS A 121 6.75 -6.63 -6.24
N PHE A 122 5.52 -6.76 -6.72
CA PHE A 122 5.17 -7.73 -7.75
C PHE A 122 5.08 -7.11 -9.16
N LEU A 123 5.19 -5.79 -9.27
CA LEU A 123 5.06 -5.04 -10.53
C LEU A 123 3.69 -5.26 -11.21
N GLN A 124 2.65 -5.45 -10.41
CA GLN A 124 1.28 -5.72 -10.85
C GLN A 124 0.24 -5.33 -9.81
N ASP A 125 -1.04 -5.20 -10.18
CA ASP A 125 -2.15 -4.74 -9.34
C ASP A 125 -3.31 -5.73 -9.18
N PHE A 126 -3.23 -6.91 -9.80
CA PHE A 126 -4.36 -7.84 -9.89
C PHE A 126 -4.20 -9.13 -9.08
N VAL A 127 -3.02 -9.42 -8.53
CA VAL A 127 -2.78 -10.55 -7.60
C VAL A 127 -1.65 -10.18 -6.63
N ASN A 128 -1.85 -10.42 -5.33
CA ASN A 128 -0.95 -10.05 -4.23
C ASN A 128 -0.05 -11.20 -3.77
N TYR A 129 0.22 -12.17 -4.64
CA TYR A 129 1.14 -13.27 -4.40
C TYR A 129 1.84 -13.70 -5.68
N LYS A 130 2.98 -14.37 -5.51
CA LYS A 130 3.62 -15.07 -6.62
C LYS A 130 2.81 -16.33 -6.91
N SER A 131 2.36 -16.48 -8.15
CA SER A 131 1.68 -17.71 -8.59
C SER A 131 2.67 -18.64 -9.25
N PRO A 132 2.74 -19.91 -8.81
CA PRO A 132 3.55 -20.93 -9.48
C PRO A 132 2.91 -21.40 -10.80
N ILE A 133 1.61 -21.15 -10.99
CA ILE A 133 0.82 -21.61 -12.15
C ILE A 133 0.85 -20.59 -13.30
N ALA A 134 1.59 -19.47 -13.16
CA ALA A 134 1.61 -18.37 -14.13
C ALA A 134 2.12 -18.81 -15.53
N GLN A 135 1.21 -19.30 -16.38
CA GLN A 135 1.48 -19.54 -17.78
C GLN A 135 1.36 -18.21 -18.52
N ASN A 136 2.52 -17.64 -18.87
CA ASN A 136 2.69 -16.53 -19.81
C ASN A 136 1.56 -15.48 -19.72
N PRO A 137 1.55 -14.64 -18.67
CA PRO A 137 0.47 -13.69 -18.46
C PRO A 137 0.25 -12.85 -19.70
N HIS A 138 -1.01 -12.61 -20.07
CA HIS A 138 -1.31 -11.76 -21.22
C HIS A 138 -0.51 -10.45 -21.15
N ILE A 139 0.06 -10.04 -22.29
CA ILE A 139 0.84 -8.80 -22.42
C ILE A 139 -0.02 -7.66 -21.87
N PRO A 140 0.50 -6.83 -20.95
CA PRO A 140 -0.28 -5.76 -20.36
C PRO A 140 -0.70 -4.75 -21.42
N GLN A 141 -1.94 -4.28 -21.31
CA GLN A 141 -2.50 -3.23 -22.16
C GLN A 141 -2.88 -2.05 -21.27
N TYR A 142 -2.59 -0.85 -21.74
CA TYR A 142 -2.78 0.38 -20.98
C TYR A 142 -3.67 1.37 -21.72
N THR A 143 -4.46 2.14 -20.95
CA THR A 143 -5.05 3.38 -21.43
C THR A 143 -3.97 4.44 -21.68
N SER A 144 -4.33 5.53 -22.34
CA SER A 144 -3.42 6.67 -22.56
C SER A 144 -2.95 7.33 -21.25
N ASP A 145 -3.73 7.24 -20.18
CA ASP A 145 -3.39 7.74 -18.85
C ASP A 145 -2.71 6.67 -17.96
N GLY A 146 -2.39 5.49 -18.50
CA GLY A 146 -1.57 4.46 -17.85
C GLY A 146 -2.34 3.46 -16.98
N VAL A 147 -3.67 3.42 -17.03
CA VAL A 147 -4.49 2.40 -16.34
C VAL A 147 -4.46 1.09 -17.12
N ARG A 148 -4.46 -0.04 -16.41
CA ARG A 148 -4.51 -1.36 -17.03
C ARG A 148 -5.90 -1.66 -17.61
N LEU A 149 -5.96 -2.07 -18.89
CA LEU A 149 -7.21 -2.40 -19.59
C LEU A 149 -7.59 -3.88 -19.50
N ASN A 150 -6.60 -4.77 -19.42
CA ASN A 150 -6.81 -6.22 -19.49
C ASN A 150 -6.58 -6.92 -18.14
N GLU A 151 -6.86 -6.22 -17.04
CA GLU A 151 -6.64 -6.69 -15.68
C GLU A 151 -7.36 -8.03 -15.41
N ASN A 152 -8.66 -8.11 -15.68
CA ASN A 152 -9.48 -9.32 -15.47
C ASN A 152 -8.95 -10.55 -16.22
N LEU A 153 -8.45 -10.37 -17.44
CA LEU A 153 -7.88 -11.46 -18.24
C LEU A 153 -6.56 -11.96 -17.63
N ARG A 154 -5.73 -11.04 -17.14
CA ARG A 154 -4.46 -11.38 -16.48
C ARG A 154 -4.71 -12.03 -15.12
N GLN A 155 -5.67 -11.51 -14.35
CA GLN A 155 -6.12 -12.09 -13.09
C GLN A 155 -6.54 -13.55 -13.27
N THR A 156 -7.46 -13.84 -14.19
CA THR A 156 -7.95 -15.20 -14.44
C THR A 156 -6.83 -16.20 -14.75
N LYS A 157 -5.77 -15.76 -15.45
CA LYS A 157 -4.63 -16.62 -15.80
C LYS A 157 -3.58 -16.76 -14.70
N TRP A 158 -3.53 -15.83 -13.75
CA TRP A 158 -2.50 -15.77 -12.73
C TRP A 158 -2.98 -16.30 -11.39
N MET A 159 -4.26 -16.14 -11.07
CA MET A 159 -4.84 -16.62 -9.81
C MET A 159 -4.59 -18.11 -9.63
N ASP A 160 -4.13 -18.46 -8.43
CA ASP A 160 -3.98 -19.84 -7.98
C ASP A 160 -5.13 -20.15 -7.03
N GLN A 161 -5.95 -21.13 -7.40
CA GLN A 161 -7.10 -21.55 -6.61
C GLN A 161 -6.68 -22.12 -5.25
N THR A 162 -5.51 -22.77 -5.16
CA THR A 162 -4.97 -23.33 -3.93
C THR A 162 -4.58 -22.22 -2.96
N GLU A 163 -3.88 -21.20 -3.44
CA GLU A 163 -3.51 -20.02 -2.64
C GLU A 163 -4.75 -19.23 -2.20
N ASN A 164 -5.72 -19.05 -3.10
CA ASN A 164 -6.99 -18.41 -2.76
C ASN A 164 -7.74 -19.19 -1.67
N ALA A 165 -7.83 -20.51 -1.78
CA ALA A 165 -8.49 -21.35 -0.79
C ALA A 165 -7.79 -21.28 0.58
N LYS A 166 -6.44 -21.31 0.61
CA LYS A 166 -5.65 -21.16 1.84
C LYS A 166 -5.95 -19.82 2.53
N ARG A 167 -5.93 -18.73 1.77
CA ARG A 167 -6.20 -17.37 2.27
C ARG A 167 -7.63 -17.22 2.80
N THR A 168 -8.61 -17.74 2.07
CA THR A 168 -10.01 -17.76 2.51
C THR A 168 -10.20 -18.56 3.80
N LEU A 169 -9.57 -19.73 3.91
CA LEU A 169 -9.63 -20.53 5.14
C LEU A 169 -9.04 -19.78 6.34
N GLN A 170 -7.93 -19.07 6.16
CA GLN A 170 -7.33 -18.25 7.22
C GLN A 170 -8.24 -17.09 7.63
N MET A 171 -8.91 -16.41 6.69
CA MET A 171 -9.90 -15.38 7.00
C MET A 171 -11.11 -15.94 7.77
N GLN A 172 -11.59 -17.13 7.41
CA GLN A 172 -12.67 -17.82 8.12
C GLN A 172 -12.25 -18.19 9.55
N GLN A 173 -11.00 -18.64 9.74
CA GLN A 173 -10.47 -18.96 11.06
C GLN A 173 -10.40 -17.70 11.95
N ILE A 174 -9.90 -16.58 11.43
CA ILE A 174 -9.87 -15.30 12.15
C ILE A 174 -11.30 -14.85 12.52
N ALA A 175 -12.25 -14.94 11.60
CA ALA A 175 -13.65 -14.58 11.86
C ALA A 175 -14.28 -15.46 12.96
N SER A 176 -14.01 -16.77 12.95
CA SER A 176 -14.49 -17.70 13.98
C SER A 176 -13.90 -17.39 15.36
N LEU A 177 -12.60 -17.09 15.43
CA LEU A 177 -11.93 -16.68 16.67
C LEU A 177 -12.50 -15.35 17.22
N ALA A 178 -12.86 -14.42 16.34
CA ALA A 178 -13.51 -13.17 16.73
C ALA A 178 -14.90 -13.40 17.36
N ASP A 179 -15.68 -14.35 16.84
CA ASP A 179 -16.96 -14.73 17.44
C ASP A 179 -16.79 -15.30 18.85
N ALA A 180 -15.76 -16.13 19.04
CA ALA A 180 -15.43 -16.77 20.32
C ALA A 180 -14.89 -15.80 21.40
N CYS A 181 -14.46 -14.60 21.02
CA CYS A 181 -13.96 -13.60 21.97
C CYS A 181 -15.06 -13.16 22.95
N THR A 182 -14.81 -13.19 24.26
CA THR A 182 -15.84 -12.79 25.24
C THR A 182 -15.69 -11.34 25.69
N LYS A 183 -14.50 -10.76 25.53
CA LYS A 183 -14.15 -9.41 25.98
C LYS A 183 -14.19 -8.37 24.87
N LEU A 184 -14.23 -8.79 23.60
CA LEU A 184 -14.38 -7.86 22.48
C LEU A 184 -15.83 -7.36 22.40
N LYS A 185 -15.98 -6.04 22.24
CA LYS A 185 -17.30 -5.43 22.03
C LYS A 185 -17.93 -5.93 20.73
N PRO A 186 -19.26 -6.04 20.64
CA PRO A 186 -19.95 -6.54 19.45
C PRO A 186 -19.56 -5.82 18.15
N GLU A 187 -19.37 -4.50 18.19
CA GLU A 187 -18.97 -3.69 17.04
C GLU A 187 -17.55 -4.01 16.54
N VAL A 188 -16.65 -4.37 17.47
CA VAL A 188 -15.28 -4.79 17.13
C VAL A 188 -15.32 -6.14 16.42
N LYS A 189 -16.10 -7.09 16.93
CA LYS A 189 -16.31 -8.39 16.27
C LYS A 189 -16.92 -8.23 14.89
N ALA A 190 -17.96 -7.40 14.77
CA ALA A 190 -18.63 -7.13 13.51
C ALA A 190 -17.66 -6.55 12.48
N TYR A 191 -16.82 -5.59 12.87
CA TYR A 191 -15.79 -5.02 12.01
C TYR A 191 -14.80 -6.10 11.51
N ILE A 192 -14.26 -6.93 12.41
CA ILE A 192 -13.31 -7.98 12.03
C ILE A 192 -13.96 -8.95 11.04
N LYS A 193 -15.19 -9.39 11.31
CA LYS A 193 -15.93 -10.31 10.45
C LYS A 193 -16.25 -9.71 9.08
N ASP A 194 -16.64 -8.44 9.03
CA ASP A 194 -16.88 -7.71 7.78
C ASP A 194 -15.61 -7.70 6.92
N LYS A 195 -14.46 -7.38 7.51
CA LYS A 195 -13.18 -7.39 6.80
C LYS A 195 -12.75 -8.77 6.35
N CYS A 196 -12.89 -9.80 7.18
CA CYS A 196 -12.63 -11.18 6.78
C CYS A 196 -13.54 -11.62 5.62
N SER A 197 -14.82 -11.24 5.65
CA SER A 197 -15.79 -11.55 4.58
C SER A 197 -15.37 -10.87 3.27
N TYR A 198 -15.07 -9.57 3.33
CA TYR A 198 -14.59 -8.80 2.18
C TYR A 198 -13.33 -9.44 1.55
N ALA A 199 -12.33 -9.77 2.37
CA ALA A 199 -11.13 -10.43 1.90
C ALA A 199 -11.37 -11.83 1.32
N SER A 200 -12.39 -12.55 1.81
CA SER A 200 -12.74 -13.88 1.33
C SER A 200 -13.41 -13.86 -0.05
N ILE A 201 -14.01 -12.74 -0.45
CA ILE A 201 -14.59 -12.57 -1.79
C ILE A 201 -13.49 -12.44 -2.84
N ASN A 202 -12.43 -11.66 -2.54
CA ASN A 202 -11.31 -11.41 -3.44
C ASN A 202 -9.95 -11.68 -2.76
N PRO A 203 -9.65 -12.92 -2.34
CA PRO A 203 -8.47 -13.22 -1.51
C PRO A 203 -7.14 -12.99 -2.23
N HIS A 204 -7.17 -12.97 -3.56
CA HIS A 204 -6.02 -12.65 -4.41
C HIS A 204 -5.61 -11.20 -4.33
N ILE A 205 -6.52 -10.26 -4.06
CA ILE A 205 -6.23 -8.82 -4.00
C ILE A 205 -6.37 -8.27 -2.56
N GLU A 206 -7.27 -8.82 -1.74
CA GLU A 206 -7.66 -8.18 -0.48
C GLU A 206 -7.04 -8.80 0.78
N TYR A 207 -6.46 -9.99 0.66
CA TYR A 207 -5.93 -10.70 1.82
C TYR A 207 -4.80 -9.91 2.52
N SER A 208 -3.80 -9.45 1.76
CA SER A 208 -2.62 -8.76 2.31
C SER A 208 -2.99 -7.44 2.98
N THR A 209 -3.87 -6.66 2.35
CA THR A 209 -4.34 -5.38 2.87
C THR A 209 -5.17 -5.57 4.14
N THR A 210 -6.06 -6.58 4.13
CA THR A 210 -6.93 -6.91 5.26
C THR A 210 -6.15 -7.42 6.47
N VAL A 211 -5.19 -8.34 6.30
CA VAL A 211 -4.40 -8.88 7.43
C VAL A 211 -3.63 -7.77 8.14
N VAL A 212 -2.98 -6.88 7.38
CA VAL A 212 -2.25 -5.73 7.95
C VAL A 212 -3.22 -4.78 8.66
N GLN A 213 -4.38 -4.50 8.06
CA GLN A 213 -5.42 -3.66 8.65
C GLN A 213 -5.97 -4.25 9.96
N LEU A 214 -6.23 -5.56 10.01
CA LEU A 214 -6.69 -6.26 11.21
C LEU A 214 -5.63 -6.26 12.31
N ALA A 215 -4.36 -6.51 11.98
CA ALA A 215 -3.25 -6.43 12.94
C ALA A 215 -3.13 -5.03 13.53
N TYR A 216 -3.23 -4.00 12.68
CA TYR A 216 -3.25 -2.60 13.11
C TYR A 216 -4.46 -2.29 13.99
N TYR A 217 -5.64 -2.79 13.63
CA TYR A 217 -6.86 -2.58 14.42
C TYR A 217 -6.76 -3.24 15.80
N MET A 218 -6.22 -4.46 15.89
CA MET A 218 -5.96 -5.13 17.17
C MET A 218 -4.99 -4.34 18.05
N PHE A 219 -3.95 -3.73 17.46
CA PHE A 219 -3.07 -2.81 18.18
C PHE A 219 -3.85 -1.62 18.76
N LEU A 220 -4.77 -1.01 17.99
CA LEU A 220 -5.61 0.08 18.50
C LEU A 220 -6.56 -0.36 19.63
N GLN A 221 -6.93 -1.64 19.68
CA GLN A 221 -7.67 -2.23 20.79
C GLN A 221 -6.78 -2.58 22.01
N GLY A 222 -5.48 -2.30 21.95
CA GLY A 222 -4.54 -2.55 23.05
C GLY A 222 -3.91 -3.95 23.06
N PHE A 223 -3.94 -4.67 21.93
CA PHE A 223 -3.30 -5.98 21.81
C PHE A 223 -1.85 -5.91 21.29
N PRO A 224 -0.97 -6.86 21.70
CA PRO A 224 -1.24 -7.91 22.69
C PRO A 224 -1.37 -7.32 24.10
N VAL A 225 -2.30 -7.85 24.87
CA VAL A 225 -2.49 -7.42 26.27
C VAL A 225 -1.31 -7.95 27.09
N LYS A 226 -0.54 -7.05 27.70
CA LYS A 226 0.59 -7.42 28.55
C LYS A 226 0.10 -8.30 29.72
N ASN A 227 0.76 -9.43 29.95
CA ASN A 227 0.40 -10.41 30.97
C ASN A 227 -1.01 -11.01 30.81
N ALA A 228 -1.54 -11.08 29.58
CA ALA A 228 -2.78 -11.79 29.32
C ALA A 228 -2.67 -13.26 29.77
N PRO A 229 -3.75 -13.86 30.31
CA PRO A 229 -3.78 -15.30 30.54
C PRO A 229 -3.48 -16.05 29.24
N VAL A 230 -2.70 -17.11 29.34
CA VAL A 230 -2.39 -17.97 28.19
C VAL A 230 -3.69 -18.58 27.66
N ASN A 231 -3.84 -18.63 26.34
CA ASN A 231 -4.97 -19.25 25.64
C ASN A 231 -6.37 -18.63 25.89
N THR A 232 -6.48 -17.32 26.14
CA THR A 232 -7.81 -16.69 26.02
C THR A 232 -8.23 -16.57 24.55
N PRO A 233 -9.54 -16.57 24.25
CA PRO A 233 -10.03 -16.35 22.89
C PRO A 233 -9.43 -15.11 22.19
N GLU A 234 -9.28 -14.00 22.89
CA GLU A 234 -8.72 -12.77 22.31
C GLU A 234 -7.23 -12.90 21.99
N ASN A 235 -6.48 -13.63 22.83
CA ASN A 235 -5.08 -13.92 22.57
C ASN A 235 -4.94 -14.87 21.37
N ASN A 236 -5.82 -15.87 21.26
CA ASN A 236 -5.83 -16.79 20.11
C ASN A 236 -6.15 -16.05 18.80
N LEU A 237 -7.12 -15.12 18.84
CA LEU A 237 -7.42 -14.22 17.71
C LEU A 237 -6.19 -13.39 17.32
N TYR A 238 -5.55 -12.73 18.29
CA TYR A 238 -4.34 -11.94 18.04
C TYR A 238 -3.22 -12.79 17.43
N VAL A 239 -2.97 -13.99 17.98
CA VAL A 239 -1.93 -14.91 17.50
C VAL A 239 -2.22 -15.36 16.07
N GLU A 240 -3.47 -15.67 15.71
CA GLU A 240 -3.80 -16.06 14.34
C GLU A 240 -3.62 -14.89 13.35
N ILE A 241 -4.00 -13.66 13.74
CA ILE A 241 -3.75 -12.47 12.93
C ILE A 241 -2.24 -12.21 12.78
N ASP A 242 -1.45 -12.35 13.83
CA ASP A 242 0.00 -12.16 13.78
C ASP A 242 0.69 -13.22 12.92
N LYS A 243 0.26 -14.47 13.02
CA LYS A 243 0.72 -15.55 12.13
C LYS A 243 0.40 -15.23 10.67
N ALA A 244 -0.83 -14.83 10.36
CA ALA A 244 -1.24 -14.41 9.03
C ALA A 244 -0.38 -13.26 8.50
N LEU A 245 -0.07 -12.28 9.36
CA LEU A 245 0.78 -11.13 9.04
C LEU A 245 2.21 -11.56 8.70
N ILE A 246 2.81 -12.43 9.51
CA ILE A 246 4.15 -12.96 9.28
C ILE A 246 4.21 -13.73 7.95
N GLU A 247 3.22 -14.58 7.68
CA GLU A 247 3.12 -15.33 6.43
C GLU A 247 2.99 -14.38 5.21
N ASP A 248 2.17 -13.35 5.30
CA ASP A 248 2.05 -12.32 4.26
C ASP A 248 3.37 -11.57 4.01
N LEU A 249 4.03 -11.11 5.08
CA LEU A 249 5.30 -10.41 4.99
C LEU A 249 6.39 -11.28 4.35
N LYS A 250 6.41 -12.59 4.63
CA LYS A 250 7.31 -13.56 3.98
C LYS A 250 6.95 -13.72 2.50
N ALA A 251 5.67 -13.92 2.17
CA ALA A 251 5.22 -14.08 0.79
C ALA A 251 5.57 -12.86 -0.10
N ARG A 252 5.52 -11.66 0.49
CA ARG A 252 5.90 -10.39 -0.15
C ARG A 252 7.40 -10.07 -0.08
N ASN A 253 8.23 -10.98 0.46
CA ASN A 253 9.67 -10.78 0.67
C ASN A 253 9.98 -9.46 1.41
N VAL A 254 9.15 -9.12 2.41
CA VAL A 254 9.39 -7.98 3.31
C VAL A 254 10.31 -8.40 4.45
N ILE A 255 10.15 -9.64 4.93
CA ILE A 255 11.00 -10.26 5.95
C ILE A 255 11.55 -11.59 5.41
N SER A 256 12.70 -12.01 5.94
CA SER A 256 13.32 -13.28 5.55
C SER A 256 12.53 -14.49 6.06
N THR A 257 12.54 -15.58 5.30
CA THR A 257 12.03 -16.90 5.74
C THR A 257 12.87 -17.51 6.86
N SER A 258 14.11 -17.06 7.05
CA SER A 258 15.06 -17.57 8.05
C SER A 258 15.07 -16.83 9.40
N CYS A 259 14.24 -15.80 9.59
CA CYS A 259 14.12 -15.14 10.89
C CYS A 259 13.14 -15.90 11.79
N SER A 260 13.67 -16.78 12.61
CA SER A 260 13.14 -17.02 13.96
C SER A 260 13.70 -15.90 14.86
N LEU A 261 12.82 -15.02 15.36
CA LEU A 261 13.13 -14.12 16.47
C LEU A 261 13.33 -14.93 17.76
#